data_AF-A0A5N9AF85-F1
#
_entry.id   AF-A0A5N9AF85-F1
#
_cell.length_a   1.000
_cell.length_b   1.000
_cell.length_c   1.000
_cell.angle_alpha   90.00
_cell.angle_beta   90.00
_cell.angle_gamma   90.00
#
_symmetry.space_group_name_H-M   'P 1'
#
loop_
_entity.id
_entity.type
_entity.pdbx_description
1 polymer ?
#
loop_
_entity_poly.entity_id
_entity_poly.type
_entity_poly.pdbx_seq_one_letter_code
_entity_poly.pdbx_strand_id
1 'polypeptide(L)'
;MQQNKRRHMSQSKINEIGILPVLQDELDTFEDVVGDFIKGDWDPIAFQAFRLRQGVYGQRQPDVHMLRVKLPVGEIFSEQLEVLGEVARKFTPLNKGHVTTRENMQFHFVPIERVGAALQVLGKVGLSTREACGNTVRNVAGCPIAGVCSDEPFDTTPYAGAFARYFLRHPVTQGMPRKIKSAFSGCEKDCAITSIHDIGFIPKTRETNGIMERGFKVVVGGGLAIMPRIAPTLYEFVSVNDYLRISEAVLRVFDASDELRKNRMKARIKFLIDRVGIDEFREMVEDELKKPWADKNFDPTPFLYVQNEEEEALERGPSNPSTHPNKDRADFELWRDTNVMPQRQDGYSVVLIKVPQGDISEDQFPLLAKIADRYSLGKVRLTQQQNVALRWVSNEALYELWKDLKEASLGGSEVNTITDVTSCPGTDSCKLGITSSMGLGKAIMEGLEEIDLSDPLVKRLHIKMSGCPNSCGQHHLANIGFHGASLKGDKGNQVPAYEMFVGGSYQDMSSQTDARIGLRPKGKVPAKRVPVVIKKVLEYYQANRVESEEFNNFVDRVGVEPFEEIMTSLRDTGPLNRDNIDTYMDWNKTVLYKVERGEGECAI
;
A
#
# COMPACT_ATOMS: atom_id res chain seq x y z
N MET A 1 31.44 22.67 18.18
CA MET A 1 31.24 23.35 16.89
C MET A 1 31.90 22.53 15.78
N GLN A 2 31.21 21.54 15.22
CA GLN A 2 31.55 20.96 13.93
C GLN A 2 30.32 21.17 13.05
N GLN A 3 30.40 22.18 12.20
CA GLN A 3 29.38 22.45 11.18
C GLN A 3 29.38 21.29 10.19
N ASN A 4 28.23 20.62 10.08
CA ASN A 4 27.90 19.72 8.99
C ASN A 4 28.10 20.44 7.65
N LYS A 5 29.20 20.16 6.96
CA LYS A 5 29.35 20.46 5.53
C LYS A 5 28.41 19.53 4.76
N ARG A 6 27.13 19.91 4.63
CA ARG A 6 26.25 19.33 3.60
C ARG A 6 26.86 19.68 2.24
N ARG A 7 27.54 18.71 1.61
CA ARG A 7 28.06 18.85 0.24
C ARG A 7 26.85 19.07 -0.68
N HIS A 8 26.87 20.13 -1.48
CA HIS A 8 25.90 20.28 -2.57
C HIS A 8 26.15 19.14 -3.57
N MET A 9 25.24 18.17 -3.65
CA MET A 9 25.30 17.10 -4.65
C MET A 9 24.81 17.63 -6.00
N SER A 10 25.42 17.20 -7.10
CA SER A 10 24.95 17.52 -8.45
C SER A 10 23.61 16.82 -8.73
N GLN A 11 22.79 17.39 -9.61
CA GLN A 11 21.50 16.80 -9.99
C GLN A 11 21.64 15.35 -10.52
N SER A 12 22.75 15.05 -11.19
CA SER A 12 23.07 13.68 -11.63
C SER A 12 23.18 12.72 -10.44
N LYS A 13 23.91 13.10 -9.38
CA LYS A 13 24.09 12.29 -8.17
C LYS A 13 22.80 12.17 -7.34
N ILE A 14 21.95 13.19 -7.36
CA ILE A 14 20.63 13.14 -6.71
C ILE A 14 19.73 12.11 -7.43
N ASN A 15 19.75 12.11 -8.76
CA ASN A 15 19.01 11.15 -9.58
C ASN A 15 19.62 9.74 -9.57
N GLU A 16 20.86 9.57 -9.10
CA GLU A 16 21.48 8.27 -8.84
C GLU A 16 20.96 7.61 -7.54
N ILE A 17 20.52 8.40 -6.54
CA ILE A 17 19.98 7.89 -5.28
C ILE A 17 18.56 7.33 -5.47
N GLY A 18 17.70 8.03 -6.23
CA GLY A 18 16.30 7.65 -6.41
C GLY A 18 16.04 6.78 -7.64
N ILE A 19 14.98 5.95 -7.60
CA ILE A 19 14.49 5.26 -8.81
C ILE A 19 13.96 6.26 -9.83
N LEU A 20 13.29 7.32 -9.38
CA LEU A 20 12.62 8.29 -10.25
C LEU A 20 13.47 9.54 -10.42
N PRO A 21 13.65 10.05 -11.66
CA PRO A 21 14.34 11.31 -11.86
C PRO A 21 13.51 12.49 -11.33
N VAL A 22 14.14 13.31 -10.49
CA VAL A 22 13.63 14.59 -10.00
C VAL A 22 14.06 15.69 -10.99
N LEU A 23 13.10 16.54 -11.39
CA LEU A 23 13.33 17.68 -12.26
C LEU A 23 13.13 18.95 -11.45
N GLN A 24 14.17 19.77 -11.32
CA GLN A 24 14.14 20.99 -10.52
C GLN A 24 13.08 21.98 -11.06
N ASP A 25 13.02 22.16 -12.38
CA ASP A 25 12.04 23.04 -13.03
C ASP A 25 10.59 22.69 -12.68
N GLU A 26 10.26 21.41 -12.42
CA GLU A 26 8.91 21.00 -12.01
C GLU A 26 8.59 21.44 -10.57
N LEU A 27 9.59 21.45 -9.69
CA LEU A 27 9.45 21.91 -8.31
C LEU A 27 9.25 23.42 -8.27
N ASP A 28 10.05 24.14 -9.07
CA ASP A 28 9.97 25.60 -9.18
C ASP A 28 8.64 26.02 -9.83
N THR A 29 8.23 25.35 -10.92
CA THR A 29 6.91 25.56 -11.55
C THR A 29 5.76 25.33 -10.57
N PHE A 30 5.88 24.36 -9.67
CA PHE A 30 4.84 24.12 -8.67
C PHE A 30 4.70 25.30 -7.71
N GLU A 31 5.81 25.89 -7.26
CA GLU A 31 5.80 27.08 -6.40
C GLU A 31 5.16 28.29 -7.09
N ASP A 32 5.52 28.54 -8.36
CA ASP A 32 4.94 29.62 -9.16
C ASP A 32 3.42 29.45 -9.32
N VAL A 33 2.97 28.26 -9.72
CA VAL A 33 1.54 27.96 -9.91
C VAL A 33 0.75 28.07 -8.61
N VAL A 34 1.33 27.66 -7.48
CA VAL A 34 0.70 27.88 -6.16
C VAL A 34 0.60 29.36 -5.84
N GLY A 35 1.65 30.15 -6.14
CA GLY A 35 1.66 31.60 -5.96
C GLY A 35 0.55 32.29 -6.76
N ASP A 36 0.35 31.90 -8.01
CA ASP A 36 -0.70 32.45 -8.88
C ASP A 36 -2.10 32.00 -8.44
N PHE A 37 -2.26 30.75 -8.00
CA PHE A 37 -3.52 30.28 -7.43
C PHE A 37 -3.91 31.07 -6.17
N ILE A 38 -2.96 31.37 -5.27
CA ILE A 38 -3.21 32.15 -4.04
C ILE A 38 -3.64 33.59 -4.37
N LYS A 39 -3.09 34.19 -5.43
CA LYS A 39 -3.51 35.53 -5.91
C LYS A 39 -4.90 35.53 -6.55
N GLY A 40 -5.43 34.36 -6.91
CA GLY A 40 -6.68 34.20 -7.64
C GLY A 40 -6.51 34.21 -9.17
N ASP A 41 -5.27 34.12 -9.67
CA ASP A 41 -4.92 34.18 -11.09
C ASP A 41 -4.98 32.81 -11.79
N TRP A 42 -5.52 31.78 -11.14
CA TRP A 42 -5.60 30.41 -11.67
C TRP A 42 -6.96 29.76 -11.42
N ASP A 43 -7.50 29.07 -12.42
CA ASP A 43 -8.76 28.34 -12.32
C ASP A 43 -8.69 27.18 -11.29
N PRO A 44 -9.59 27.11 -10.28
CA PRO A 44 -9.50 26.08 -9.24
C PRO A 44 -9.56 24.62 -9.74
N ILE A 45 -10.29 24.35 -10.83
CA ILE A 45 -10.41 23.01 -11.42
C ILE A 45 -9.09 22.62 -12.09
N ALA A 46 -8.51 23.52 -12.89
CA ALA A 46 -7.21 23.35 -13.51
C ALA A 46 -6.09 23.20 -12.47
N PHE A 47 -6.11 24.01 -11.41
CA PHE A 47 -5.17 23.91 -10.30
C PHE A 47 -5.27 22.55 -9.61
N GLN A 48 -6.49 22.09 -9.31
CA GLN A 48 -6.71 20.76 -8.74
C GLN A 48 -6.13 19.66 -9.63
N ALA A 49 -6.43 19.67 -10.94
CA ALA A 49 -5.87 18.68 -11.88
C ALA A 49 -4.33 18.73 -11.93
N PHE A 50 -3.75 19.93 -11.91
CA PHE A 50 -2.30 20.14 -11.87
C PHE A 50 -1.67 19.55 -10.60
N ARG A 51 -2.09 19.99 -9.41
CA ARG A 51 -1.48 19.56 -8.14
C ARG A 51 -1.67 18.06 -7.87
N LEU A 52 -2.76 17.47 -8.36
CA LEU A 52 -2.98 16.02 -8.28
C LEU A 52 -1.91 15.24 -9.03
N ARG A 53 -1.45 15.73 -10.19
CA ARG A 53 -0.33 15.11 -10.91
C ARG A 53 1.01 15.32 -10.19
N GLN A 54 1.09 16.25 -9.25
CA GLN A 54 2.25 16.43 -8.37
C GLN A 54 2.11 15.68 -7.04
N GLY A 55 1.15 14.76 -6.92
CA GLY A 55 1.00 13.96 -5.69
C GLY A 55 0.37 14.73 -4.53
N VAL A 56 -0.20 15.91 -4.78
CA VAL A 56 -0.78 16.81 -3.76
C VAL A 56 -2.30 16.71 -3.79
N TYR A 57 -2.89 16.22 -2.70
CA TYR A 57 -4.32 15.94 -2.56
C TYR A 57 -4.95 16.80 -1.47
N GLY A 58 -6.07 17.46 -1.73
CA GLY A 58 -6.79 18.21 -0.69
C GLY A 58 -7.51 17.26 0.26
N GLN A 59 -7.64 17.68 1.50
CA GLN A 59 -8.14 16.84 2.59
C GLN A 59 -9.53 17.25 3.07
N ARG A 60 -10.09 16.49 4.01
CA ARG A 60 -11.39 16.81 4.61
C ARG A 60 -11.39 18.21 5.23
N GLN A 61 -10.28 18.58 5.85
CA GLN A 61 -10.04 19.88 6.44
C GLN A 61 -9.72 20.90 5.34
N PRO A 62 -10.26 22.13 5.43
CA PRO A 62 -9.99 23.18 4.45
C PRO A 62 -8.50 23.56 4.46
N ASP A 63 -8.02 24.04 3.32
CA ASP A 63 -6.70 24.68 3.11
C ASP A 63 -5.46 23.83 3.41
N VAL A 64 -5.64 22.55 3.74
CA VAL A 64 -4.56 21.59 3.97
C VAL A 64 -4.59 20.42 3.00
N HIS A 65 -3.38 19.90 2.75
CA HIS A 65 -3.12 18.92 1.72
C HIS A 65 -2.33 17.73 2.26
N MET A 66 -2.59 16.58 1.64
CA MET A 66 -1.79 15.38 1.75
C MET A 66 -0.77 15.37 0.62
N LEU A 67 0.48 15.07 0.96
CA LEU A 67 1.57 14.82 0.03
C LEU A 67 1.82 13.32 -0.04
N ARG A 68 1.88 12.77 -1.25
CA ARG A 68 2.25 11.36 -1.46
C ARG A 68 3.56 11.25 -2.22
N VAL A 69 4.56 10.65 -1.57
CA VAL A 69 5.84 10.30 -2.19
C VAL A 69 5.67 9.01 -2.98
N LYS A 70 6.07 9.02 -4.26
CA LYS A 70 6.03 7.85 -5.14
C LYS A 70 7.33 7.07 -4.95
N LEU A 71 7.22 5.88 -4.38
CA LEU A 71 8.34 5.00 -4.04
C LEU A 71 8.15 3.68 -4.79
N PRO A 72 8.60 3.57 -6.05
CA PRO A 72 8.48 2.31 -6.80
C PRO A 72 9.07 1.17 -5.98
N VAL A 73 8.38 0.03 -5.98
CA VAL A 73 8.73 -1.19 -5.21
C VAL A 73 8.95 -0.96 -3.71
N GLY A 74 8.46 0.16 -3.17
CA GLY A 74 8.56 0.53 -1.76
C GLY A 74 9.97 0.87 -1.29
N GLU A 75 10.95 1.04 -2.17
CA GLU A 75 12.34 1.25 -1.76
C GLU A 75 12.60 2.65 -1.24
N ILE A 76 13.31 2.71 -0.10
CA ILE A 76 13.77 3.95 0.52
C ILE A 76 15.20 3.74 1.03
N PHE A 77 16.08 4.68 0.69
CA PHE A 77 17.46 4.73 1.21
C PHE A 77 17.51 5.40 2.58
N SER A 78 18.55 5.15 3.37
CA SER A 78 18.73 5.71 4.71
C SER A 78 18.76 7.24 4.69
N GLU A 79 19.42 7.88 3.72
CA GLU A 79 19.42 9.34 3.59
C GLU A 79 18.02 9.87 3.23
N GLN A 80 17.23 9.09 2.49
CA GLN A 80 15.84 9.43 2.20
C GLN A 80 14.96 9.30 3.45
N LEU A 81 15.18 8.29 4.30
CA LEU A 81 14.49 8.14 5.57
C LEU A 81 14.74 9.34 6.50
N GLU A 82 15.98 9.83 6.59
CA GLU A 82 16.29 11.04 7.36
C GLU A 82 15.49 12.26 6.86
N VAL A 83 15.42 12.45 5.54
CA VAL A 83 14.66 13.55 4.94
C VAL A 83 13.16 13.39 5.13
N LEU A 84 12.62 12.17 5.07
CA LEU A 84 11.21 11.92 5.39
C LEU A 84 10.90 12.32 6.85
N GLY A 85 11.82 12.07 7.79
CA GLY A 85 11.73 12.56 9.17
C GLY A 85 11.80 14.09 9.27
N GLU A 86 12.67 14.73 8.49
CA GLU A 86 12.71 16.20 8.37
C GLU A 86 11.37 16.74 7.86
N VAL A 87 10.74 16.08 6.88
CA VAL A 87 9.45 16.50 6.34
C VAL A 87 8.34 16.36 7.37
N ALA A 88 8.27 15.21 8.06
CA ALA A 88 7.32 14.98 9.15
C ALA A 88 7.37 16.12 10.18
N ARG A 89 8.57 16.43 10.67
CA ARG A 89 8.83 17.43 11.71
C ARG A 89 8.54 18.85 11.29
N LYS A 90 8.90 19.22 10.06
CA LYS A 90 8.81 20.62 9.62
C LYS A 90 7.45 20.99 9.07
N PHE A 91 6.78 20.07 8.37
CA PHE A 91 5.63 20.41 7.54
C PHE A 91 4.31 19.78 8.00
N THR A 92 4.35 18.77 8.87
CA THR A 92 3.13 18.12 9.35
C THR A 92 2.86 18.44 10.82
N PRO A 93 1.62 18.73 11.22
CA PRO A 93 1.27 18.95 12.63
C PRO A 93 1.20 17.66 13.45
N LEU A 94 1.11 16.50 12.80
CA LEU A 94 1.06 15.20 13.47
C LEU A 94 2.45 14.56 13.63
N ASN A 95 3.51 15.21 13.15
CA ASN A 95 4.90 14.78 13.31
C ASN A 95 5.14 13.32 12.88
N LYS A 96 4.48 12.91 11.79
CA LYS A 96 4.52 11.53 11.30
C LYS A 96 4.33 11.42 9.79
N GLY A 97 4.86 10.35 9.23
CA GLY A 97 4.56 9.87 7.89
C GLY A 97 3.73 8.58 7.97
N HIS A 98 2.91 8.34 6.93
CA HIS A 98 2.03 7.20 6.85
C HIS A 98 2.36 6.28 5.66
N VAL A 99 2.75 5.04 5.94
CA VAL A 99 2.97 3.95 5.00
C VAL A 99 1.62 3.49 4.43
N THR A 100 1.54 3.41 3.11
CA THR A 100 0.30 3.09 2.40
C THR A 100 0.26 1.65 1.89
N THR A 101 -0.93 1.14 1.61
CA THR A 101 -1.17 -0.16 0.94
C THR A 101 -0.69 -0.24 -0.52
N ARG A 102 0.07 0.76 -0.97
CA ARG A 102 0.76 0.80 -2.27
C ARG A 102 2.23 1.18 -2.11
N GLU A 103 2.81 0.93 -0.94
CA GLU A 103 4.25 1.06 -0.69
C GLU A 103 4.69 2.51 -0.94
N ASN A 104 3.94 3.46 -0.40
CA ASN A 104 4.24 4.90 -0.47
C ASN A 104 4.30 5.48 0.92
N MET A 105 4.83 6.70 1.00
CA MET A 105 4.77 7.53 2.20
C MET A 105 3.80 8.70 1.97
N GLN A 106 2.89 8.93 2.93
CA GLN A 106 2.00 10.09 2.95
C GLN A 106 2.31 11.01 4.12
N PHE A 107 2.29 12.32 3.85
CA PHE A 107 2.32 13.36 4.87
C PHE A 107 1.01 14.13 4.81
N HIS A 108 0.40 14.38 5.95
CA HIS A 108 -0.94 14.96 6.03
C HIS A 108 -0.91 16.34 6.69
N PHE A 109 -1.95 17.12 6.41
CA PHE A 109 -2.25 18.42 6.99
C PHE A 109 -1.22 19.50 6.66
N VAL A 110 -0.62 19.45 5.47
CA VAL A 110 0.36 20.44 5.00
C VAL A 110 -0.39 21.62 4.36
N PRO A 111 -0.25 22.86 4.85
CA PRO A 111 -0.83 24.04 4.21
C PRO A 111 -0.31 24.21 2.78
N ILE A 112 -1.16 24.63 1.84
CA ILE A 112 -0.81 24.68 0.41
C ILE A 112 0.44 25.54 0.14
N GLU A 113 0.59 26.64 0.87
CA GLU A 113 1.69 27.60 0.79
C GLU A 113 3.04 26.96 1.17
N ARG A 114 3.00 25.88 1.96
CA ARG A 114 4.19 25.16 2.44
C ARG A 114 4.51 23.92 1.61
N VAL A 115 3.63 23.52 0.68
CA VAL A 115 3.82 22.30 -0.10
C VAL A 115 5.05 22.39 -0.99
N GLY A 116 5.25 23.50 -1.71
CA GLY A 116 6.41 23.67 -2.59
C GLY A 116 7.73 23.44 -1.86
N ALA A 117 7.90 24.10 -0.70
CA ALA A 117 9.07 23.91 0.16
C ALA A 117 9.25 22.45 0.63
N ALA A 118 8.16 21.72 0.91
CA ALA A 118 8.24 20.30 1.26
C ALA A 118 8.70 19.44 0.06
N LEU A 119 8.22 19.74 -1.15
CA LEU A 119 8.65 19.06 -2.38
C LEU A 119 10.14 19.34 -2.67
N GLN A 120 10.60 20.57 -2.45
CA GLN A 120 12.02 20.94 -2.56
C GLN A 120 12.90 20.17 -1.56
N VAL A 121 12.42 19.93 -0.34
CA VAL A 121 13.14 19.13 0.66
C VAL A 121 13.25 17.66 0.21
N LEU A 122 12.16 17.07 -0.28
CA LEU A 122 12.16 15.70 -0.83
C LEU A 122 13.09 15.58 -2.05
N GLY A 123 13.03 16.54 -2.96
CA GLY A 123 13.80 16.54 -4.21
C GLY A 123 15.31 16.48 -4.00
N LYS A 124 15.83 17.00 -2.88
CA LYS A 124 17.27 17.00 -2.55
C LYS A 124 17.90 15.61 -2.40
N VAL A 125 17.08 14.58 -2.18
CA VAL A 125 17.51 13.18 -2.02
C VAL A 125 16.87 12.25 -3.05
N GLY A 126 16.42 12.80 -4.18
CA GLY A 126 15.89 12.00 -5.29
C GLY A 126 14.47 11.46 -5.05
N LEU A 127 13.75 11.99 -4.04
CA LEU A 127 12.35 11.62 -3.80
C LEU A 127 11.41 12.49 -4.64
N SER A 128 10.48 11.85 -5.35
CA SER A 128 9.49 12.52 -6.19
C SER A 128 8.05 12.17 -5.79
N THR A 129 7.15 13.14 -5.91
CA THR A 129 5.69 12.97 -5.74
C THR A 129 4.95 12.93 -7.08
N ARG A 130 5.68 13.11 -8.20
CA ARG A 130 5.12 13.17 -9.55
C ARG A 130 4.32 11.90 -9.85
N GLU A 131 3.08 12.09 -10.26
CA GLU A 131 2.10 11.05 -10.62
C GLU A 131 1.75 10.06 -9.50
N ALA A 132 2.01 10.40 -8.24
CA ALA A 132 1.52 9.63 -7.09
C ALA A 132 -0.02 9.67 -6.96
N CYS A 133 -0.62 10.73 -7.50
CA CYS A 133 -2.06 10.99 -7.58
C CYS A 133 -2.48 11.33 -9.03
N GLY A 134 -3.76 11.66 -9.24
CA GLY A 134 -4.28 12.00 -10.59
C GLY A 134 -4.71 10.80 -11.44
N ASN A 135 -5.13 11.08 -12.68
CA ASN A 135 -5.49 10.09 -13.71
C ASN A 135 -4.26 9.71 -14.54
N THR A 136 -3.28 9.14 -13.85
CA THR A 136 -1.96 8.78 -14.36
C THR A 136 -1.58 7.38 -13.88
N VAL A 137 -0.38 6.91 -14.25
CA VAL A 137 0.21 5.69 -13.70
C VAL A 137 0.72 5.97 -12.29
N ARG A 138 0.09 5.31 -11.30
CA ARG A 138 0.41 5.46 -9.87
C ARG A 138 1.73 4.79 -9.52
N ASN A 139 2.00 4.63 -8.23
CA ASN A 139 3.14 3.84 -7.80
C ASN A 139 3.11 2.42 -8.36
N VAL A 140 4.29 1.91 -8.71
CA VAL A 140 4.52 0.52 -9.08
C VAL A 140 4.74 -0.25 -7.79
N ALA A 141 3.78 -1.08 -7.40
CA ALA A 141 3.93 -1.93 -6.23
C ALA A 141 4.86 -3.11 -6.56
N GLY A 142 5.59 -3.63 -5.58
CA GLY A 142 6.58 -4.68 -5.75
C GLY A 142 6.53 -5.70 -4.63
N CYS A 143 7.07 -6.89 -4.88
CA CYS A 143 7.36 -7.80 -3.78
C CYS A 143 8.45 -7.19 -2.89
N PRO A 144 8.23 -7.02 -1.58
CA PRO A 144 9.21 -6.40 -0.68
C PRO A 144 10.48 -7.24 -0.50
N ILE A 145 10.44 -8.50 -0.93
CA ILE A 145 11.57 -9.46 -0.87
C ILE A 145 12.08 -9.87 -2.27
N ALA A 146 11.73 -9.15 -3.33
CA ALA A 146 12.34 -9.36 -4.64
C ALA A 146 13.87 -9.21 -4.57
N GLY A 147 14.60 -10.07 -5.29
CA GLY A 147 16.06 -10.18 -5.28
C GLY A 147 16.62 -11.12 -4.21
N VAL A 148 15.83 -11.46 -3.19
CA VAL A 148 16.24 -12.30 -2.06
C VAL A 148 15.24 -13.42 -1.76
N CYS A 149 14.14 -13.51 -2.52
CA CYS A 149 13.12 -14.53 -2.35
C CYS A 149 13.66 -15.89 -2.80
N SER A 150 13.46 -16.94 -2.01
CA SER A 150 13.93 -18.29 -2.35
C SER A 150 13.16 -18.93 -3.52
N ASP A 151 11.94 -18.45 -3.79
CA ASP A 151 11.04 -18.98 -4.83
C ASP A 151 11.01 -18.10 -6.10
N GLU A 152 11.82 -17.05 -6.20
CA GLU A 152 11.78 -16.16 -7.36
C GLU A 152 12.48 -16.78 -8.59
N PRO A 153 11.84 -16.76 -9.78
CA PRO A 153 12.52 -17.16 -11.01
C PRO A 153 13.67 -16.22 -11.39
N PHE A 154 13.52 -14.93 -11.09
CA PHE A 154 14.53 -13.87 -11.22
C PHE A 154 14.07 -12.61 -10.47
N ASP A 155 15.00 -11.72 -10.12
CA ASP A 155 14.68 -10.44 -9.47
C ASP A 155 13.86 -9.52 -10.39
N THR A 156 12.68 -9.12 -9.93
CA THR A 156 11.76 -8.26 -10.68
C THR A 156 11.99 -6.76 -10.44
N THR A 157 12.83 -6.39 -9.47
CA THR A 157 13.17 -5.00 -9.10
C THR A 157 13.62 -4.16 -10.31
N PRO A 158 14.56 -4.63 -11.16
CA PRO A 158 15.03 -3.81 -12.28
C PRO A 158 13.93 -3.45 -13.28
N TYR A 159 13.02 -4.38 -13.53
CA TYR A 159 11.92 -4.23 -14.48
C TYR A 159 10.79 -3.36 -13.94
N ALA A 160 10.50 -3.46 -12.65
CA ALA A 160 9.55 -2.58 -11.96
C ALA A 160 10.04 -1.13 -11.93
N GLY A 161 11.33 -0.92 -11.67
CA GLY A 161 11.98 0.39 -11.77
C GLY A 161 11.93 0.96 -13.19
N ALA A 162 12.21 0.13 -14.21
CA ALA A 162 12.07 0.51 -15.61
C ALA A 162 10.65 0.89 -15.99
N PHE A 163 9.64 0.13 -15.54
CA PHE A 163 8.23 0.48 -15.75
C PHE A 163 7.91 1.85 -15.12
N ALA A 164 8.40 2.08 -13.90
CA ALA A 164 8.18 3.34 -13.21
C ALA A 164 8.82 4.53 -13.95
N ARG A 165 10.05 4.36 -14.45
CA ARG A 165 10.78 5.37 -15.23
C ARG A 165 10.17 5.62 -16.60
N TYR A 166 9.79 4.56 -17.31
CA TYR A 166 9.23 4.64 -18.66
C TYR A 166 7.90 5.39 -18.69
N PHE A 167 7.00 5.10 -17.74
CA PHE A 167 5.67 5.69 -17.71
C PHE A 167 5.58 7.04 -16.98
N LEU A 168 6.64 7.43 -16.26
CA LEU A 168 6.71 8.75 -15.62
C LEU A 168 6.83 9.83 -16.69
N ARG A 169 5.90 10.79 -16.70
CA ARG A 169 5.81 11.88 -17.70
C ARG A 169 5.56 11.39 -19.14
N HIS A 170 5.22 10.12 -19.31
CA HIS A 170 4.94 9.57 -20.63
C HIS A 170 3.70 10.25 -21.24
N PRO A 171 3.71 10.67 -22.52
CA PRO A 171 2.61 11.44 -23.11
C PRO A 171 1.23 10.79 -22.97
N VAL A 172 1.15 9.47 -23.14
CA VAL A 172 -0.10 8.67 -23.00
C VAL A 172 -0.64 8.66 -21.57
N THR A 173 0.21 8.87 -20.56
CA THR A 173 -0.17 8.68 -19.15
C THR A 173 -0.59 9.98 -18.44
N GLN A 174 -0.64 11.13 -19.14
CA GLN A 174 -0.85 12.45 -18.51
C GLN A 174 -2.32 12.87 -18.31
N GLY A 175 -3.26 12.07 -18.79
CA GLY A 175 -4.69 12.41 -18.79
C GLY A 175 -5.62 11.22 -19.09
N MET A 176 -5.29 10.05 -18.55
CA MET A 176 -6.07 8.82 -18.79
C MET A 176 -7.51 8.93 -18.26
N PRO A 177 -8.45 8.06 -18.66
CA PRO A 177 -9.82 8.09 -18.13
C PRO A 177 -9.87 7.99 -16.61
N ARG A 178 -8.93 7.25 -16.01
CA ARG A 178 -8.79 7.12 -14.56
C ARG A 178 -7.39 6.63 -14.17
N LYS A 179 -7.09 6.64 -12.86
CA LYS A 179 -5.84 6.10 -12.30
C LYS A 179 -5.55 4.66 -12.76
N ILE A 180 -4.29 4.40 -13.07
CA ILE A 180 -3.74 3.07 -13.35
C ILE A 180 -2.81 2.65 -12.23
N LYS A 181 -2.98 1.42 -11.75
CA LYS A 181 -2.17 0.78 -10.72
C LYS A 181 -1.44 -0.41 -11.34
N SER A 182 -0.14 -0.48 -11.13
CA SER A 182 0.67 -1.64 -11.52
C SER A 182 1.31 -2.34 -10.32
N ALA A 183 1.64 -3.62 -10.48
CA ALA A 183 2.38 -4.40 -9.50
C ALA A 183 3.28 -5.44 -10.16
N PHE A 184 4.42 -5.73 -9.53
CA PHE A 184 5.37 -6.77 -9.90
C PHE A 184 5.55 -7.74 -8.73
N SER A 185 5.13 -9.00 -8.89
CA SER A 185 5.43 -10.05 -7.92
C SER A 185 6.91 -10.43 -7.97
N GLY A 186 7.41 -11.08 -6.91
CA GLY A 186 8.74 -11.71 -6.88
C GLY A 186 8.70 -13.18 -7.30
N CYS A 187 7.57 -13.87 -7.11
CA CYS A 187 7.44 -15.28 -7.44
C CYS A 187 6.01 -15.63 -7.88
N GLU A 188 5.78 -16.91 -8.19
CA GLU A 188 4.46 -17.40 -8.59
C GLU A 188 3.38 -17.23 -7.52
N LYS A 189 3.78 -17.13 -6.24
CA LYS A 189 2.90 -16.86 -5.09
C LYS A 189 2.41 -15.41 -5.03
N ASP A 190 2.48 -14.63 -6.11
CA ASP A 190 1.93 -13.28 -6.22
C ASP A 190 2.06 -12.38 -4.97
N CYS A 191 3.26 -12.28 -4.37
CA CYS A 191 3.47 -11.53 -3.12
C CYS A 191 3.15 -10.03 -3.21
N ALA A 192 2.94 -9.51 -4.43
CA ALA A 192 2.53 -8.14 -4.70
C ALA A 192 1.02 -8.00 -5.02
N ILE A 193 0.24 -9.08 -4.89
CA ILE A 193 -1.20 -9.10 -5.12
C ILE A 193 -1.55 -8.49 -6.50
N THR A 194 -0.83 -8.89 -7.54
CA THR A 194 -0.94 -8.36 -8.90
C THR A 194 -2.37 -8.45 -9.44
N SER A 195 -3.13 -9.45 -9.01
CA SER A 195 -4.54 -9.65 -9.36
C SER A 195 -5.50 -8.49 -9.02
N ILE A 196 -5.15 -7.57 -8.10
CA ILE A 196 -5.99 -6.40 -7.77
C ILE A 196 -5.55 -5.10 -8.45
N HIS A 197 -4.59 -5.20 -9.36
CA HIS A 197 -4.00 -4.09 -10.09
C HIS A 197 -4.58 -3.97 -11.50
N ASP A 198 -4.50 -2.78 -12.09
CA ASP A 198 -4.96 -2.58 -13.46
C ASP A 198 -4.07 -3.35 -14.45
N ILE A 199 -2.76 -3.47 -14.15
CA ILE A 199 -1.79 -4.32 -14.85
C ILE A 199 -0.89 -4.99 -13.79
N GLY A 200 -0.67 -6.30 -13.92
CA GLY A 200 0.10 -7.09 -12.98
C GLY A 200 1.11 -7.99 -13.66
N PHE A 201 2.31 -8.14 -13.09
CA PHE A 201 3.41 -8.94 -13.64
C PHE A 201 3.85 -10.01 -12.64
N ILE A 202 3.74 -11.28 -13.04
CA ILE A 202 4.20 -12.42 -12.26
C ILE A 202 5.40 -13.03 -13.00
N PRO A 203 6.59 -13.12 -12.40
CA PRO A 203 7.78 -13.58 -13.10
C PRO A 203 7.63 -15.05 -13.53
N LYS A 204 8.06 -15.34 -14.75
CA LYS A 204 8.07 -16.67 -15.36
C LYS A 204 9.34 -16.86 -16.15
N THR A 205 9.78 -18.10 -16.27
CA THR A 205 10.84 -18.49 -17.20
C THR A 205 10.28 -19.48 -18.21
N ARG A 206 10.75 -19.41 -19.46
CA ARG A 206 10.37 -20.32 -20.53
C ARG A 206 11.61 -20.78 -21.26
N GLU A 207 11.78 -22.09 -21.40
CA GLU A 207 12.83 -22.64 -22.25
C GLU A 207 12.37 -22.63 -23.71
N THR A 208 13.18 -22.11 -24.62
CA THR A 208 12.91 -22.14 -26.06
C THR A 208 14.22 -22.42 -26.78
N ASN A 209 14.28 -23.52 -27.56
CA ASN A 209 15.48 -23.97 -28.27
C ASN A 209 16.72 -24.10 -27.35
N GLY A 210 16.54 -24.57 -26.11
CA GLY A 210 17.62 -24.72 -25.12
C GLY A 210 18.08 -23.41 -24.45
N ILE A 211 17.43 -22.28 -24.76
CA ILE A 211 17.72 -20.98 -24.13
C ILE A 211 16.61 -20.68 -23.13
N MET A 212 17.00 -20.43 -21.87
CA MET A 212 16.07 -19.98 -20.83
C MET A 212 15.76 -18.49 -21.00
N GLU A 213 14.53 -18.19 -21.41
CA GLU A 213 14.01 -16.84 -21.54
C GLU A 213 13.32 -16.38 -20.24
N ARG A 214 13.60 -15.16 -19.81
CA ARG A 214 12.89 -14.50 -18.70
C ARG A 214 11.69 -13.72 -19.24
N GLY A 215 10.60 -13.76 -18.50
CA GLY A 215 9.39 -13.03 -18.86
C GLY A 215 8.41 -12.93 -17.70
N PHE A 216 7.19 -12.50 -18.03
CA PHE A 216 6.11 -12.33 -17.08
C PHE A 216 4.83 -12.94 -17.61
N LYS A 217 4.09 -13.64 -16.74
CA LYS A 217 2.65 -13.73 -16.89
C LYS A 217 2.06 -12.35 -16.61
N VAL A 218 1.21 -11.86 -17.50
CA VAL A 218 0.60 -10.53 -17.41
C VAL A 218 -0.90 -10.69 -17.15
N VAL A 219 -1.37 -10.09 -16.07
CA VAL A 219 -2.80 -9.99 -15.72
C VAL A 219 -3.28 -8.55 -15.85
N VAL A 220 -4.53 -8.32 -16.23
CA VAL A 220 -5.09 -6.97 -16.44
C VAL A 220 -6.52 -6.85 -15.93
N GLY A 221 -6.95 -5.66 -15.53
CA GLY A 221 -8.35 -5.40 -15.17
C GLY A 221 -8.73 -5.70 -13.72
N GLY A 222 -7.76 -5.78 -12.82
CA GLY A 222 -8.02 -5.91 -11.39
C GLY A 222 -8.49 -4.61 -10.75
N GLY A 223 -9.11 -4.73 -9.58
CA GLY A 223 -9.30 -3.59 -8.70
C GLY A 223 -10.47 -3.77 -7.74
N LEU A 224 -10.26 -3.32 -6.50
CA LEU A 224 -11.21 -3.40 -5.40
C LEU A 224 -12.36 -2.39 -5.56
N ALA A 225 -12.36 -1.26 -4.84
CA ALA A 225 -13.48 -0.30 -4.85
C ALA A 225 -14.85 -0.97 -4.62
N ILE A 226 -15.95 -0.29 -4.95
CA ILE A 226 -17.32 -0.76 -4.68
C ILE A 226 -17.65 -2.08 -5.40
N MET A 227 -17.13 -2.25 -6.61
CA MET A 227 -17.38 -3.43 -7.46
C MET A 227 -16.05 -4.15 -7.71
N PRO A 228 -15.57 -4.97 -6.78
CA PRO A 228 -14.26 -5.61 -6.89
C PRO A 228 -14.17 -6.58 -8.08
N ARG A 229 -12.97 -6.66 -8.68
CA ARG A 229 -12.58 -7.60 -9.74
C ARG A 229 -11.18 -8.14 -9.48
N ILE A 230 -11.02 -9.43 -9.78
CA ILE A 230 -9.73 -10.11 -9.88
C ILE A 230 -9.32 -10.05 -11.36
N ALA A 231 -8.09 -9.64 -11.62
CA ALA A 231 -7.56 -9.47 -12.97
C ALA A 231 -7.46 -10.83 -13.70
N PRO A 232 -8.12 -11.03 -14.86
CA PRO A 232 -7.85 -12.17 -15.71
C PRO A 232 -6.44 -12.13 -16.32
N THR A 233 -5.93 -13.29 -16.75
CA THR A 233 -4.70 -13.37 -17.54
C THR A 233 -4.90 -12.75 -18.91
N LEU A 234 -4.06 -11.76 -19.25
CA LEU A 234 -3.93 -11.27 -20.63
C LEU A 234 -3.01 -12.18 -21.44
N TYR A 235 -1.79 -12.42 -20.93
CA TYR A 235 -0.78 -13.28 -21.56
C TYR A 235 -0.15 -14.19 -20.51
N GLU A 236 -0.03 -15.48 -20.81
CA GLU A 236 0.68 -16.42 -19.91
C GLU A 236 2.20 -16.19 -19.91
N PHE A 237 2.75 -15.57 -20.97
CA PHE A 237 4.16 -15.20 -21.02
C PHE A 237 4.39 -14.00 -21.95
N VAL A 238 5.12 -13.01 -21.45
CA VAL A 238 5.64 -11.84 -22.16
C VAL A 238 7.11 -11.70 -21.84
N SER A 239 7.96 -11.62 -22.86
CA SER A 239 9.40 -11.43 -22.69
C SER A 239 9.73 -10.18 -21.85
N VAL A 240 10.81 -10.22 -21.08
CA VAL A 240 11.35 -9.03 -20.41
C VAL A 240 11.74 -7.91 -21.40
N ASN A 241 11.86 -8.21 -22.69
CA ASN A 241 12.10 -7.22 -23.74
C ASN A 241 10.81 -6.53 -24.24
N ASP A 242 9.66 -7.20 -24.08
CA ASP A 242 8.39 -6.75 -24.66
C ASP A 242 7.40 -6.16 -23.64
N TYR A 243 7.61 -6.40 -22.34
CA TYR A 243 6.62 -6.07 -21.31
C TYR A 243 6.25 -4.58 -21.25
N LEU A 244 7.19 -3.65 -21.46
CA LEU A 244 6.89 -2.21 -21.49
C LEU A 244 6.06 -1.84 -22.73
N ARG A 245 6.40 -2.40 -23.89
CA ARG A 245 5.66 -2.18 -25.14
C ARG A 245 4.23 -2.70 -25.02
N ILE A 246 4.03 -3.90 -24.50
CA ILE A 246 2.69 -4.46 -24.25
C ILE A 246 1.93 -3.61 -23.23
N SER A 247 2.61 -3.15 -22.18
CA SER A 247 1.99 -2.25 -21.20
C SER A 247 1.52 -0.96 -21.84
N GLU A 248 2.32 -0.35 -22.71
CA GLU A 248 1.92 0.88 -23.40
C GLU A 248 0.72 0.64 -24.31
N ALA A 249 0.66 -0.50 -25.02
CA ALA A 249 -0.51 -0.85 -25.83
C ALA A 249 -1.78 -0.98 -24.97
N VAL A 250 -1.70 -1.67 -23.83
CA VAL A 250 -2.80 -1.74 -22.84
C VAL A 250 -3.24 -0.34 -22.40
N LEU A 251 -2.30 0.56 -22.12
CA LEU A 251 -2.60 1.92 -21.69
C LEU A 251 -3.18 2.78 -22.81
N ARG A 252 -2.74 2.61 -24.06
CA ARG A 252 -3.29 3.31 -25.23
C ARG A 252 -4.71 2.86 -25.53
N VAL A 253 -5.00 1.56 -25.46
CA VAL A 253 -6.37 1.03 -25.57
C VAL A 253 -7.26 1.63 -24.48
N PHE A 254 -6.77 1.71 -23.24
CA PHE A 254 -7.50 2.34 -22.15
C PHE A 254 -7.71 3.85 -22.39
N ASP A 255 -6.67 4.57 -22.79
CA ASP A 255 -6.70 6.02 -22.99
C ASP A 255 -7.66 6.46 -24.12
N ALA A 256 -7.71 5.67 -25.19
CA ALA A 256 -8.57 5.89 -26.35
C ALA A 256 -10.07 5.61 -26.08
N SER A 257 -10.43 5.11 -24.90
CA SER A 257 -11.80 4.73 -24.58
C SER A 257 -12.66 5.94 -24.17
N ASP A 258 -13.36 6.53 -25.14
CA ASP A 258 -14.30 7.64 -24.90
C ASP A 258 -15.44 7.27 -23.95
N GLU A 259 -15.90 6.01 -23.97
CA GLU A 259 -16.98 5.55 -23.09
C GLU A 259 -16.61 5.63 -21.61
N LEU A 260 -15.36 5.34 -21.25
CA LEU A 260 -14.88 5.38 -19.87
C LEU A 260 -14.81 6.82 -19.35
N ARG A 261 -14.66 7.80 -20.25
CA ARG A 261 -14.65 9.23 -19.90
C ARG A 261 -16.05 9.78 -19.60
N LYS A 262 -17.12 9.09 -20.01
CA LYS A 262 -18.52 9.53 -19.80
C LYS A 262 -19.00 9.35 -18.36
N ASN A 263 -18.61 8.25 -17.71
CA ASN A 263 -19.06 7.93 -16.35
C ASN A 263 -17.89 7.56 -15.44
N ARG A 264 -17.53 8.49 -14.55
CA ARG A 264 -16.40 8.33 -13.63
C ARG A 264 -16.47 7.09 -12.73
N MET A 265 -17.68 6.66 -12.36
CA MET A 265 -17.87 5.49 -11.50
C MET A 265 -17.55 4.20 -12.24
N LYS A 266 -17.55 4.24 -13.57
CA LYS A 266 -17.22 3.16 -14.48
C LYS A 266 -15.97 3.45 -15.35
N ALA A 267 -15.12 4.40 -14.95
CA ALA A 267 -13.98 4.87 -15.76
C ALA A 267 -12.68 4.05 -15.63
N ARG A 268 -12.68 2.97 -14.85
CA ARG A 268 -11.50 2.10 -14.68
C ARG A 268 -11.45 1.03 -15.77
N ILE A 269 -10.26 0.62 -16.18
CA ILE A 269 -10.03 -0.37 -17.24
C ILE A 269 -10.79 -1.69 -17.02
N LYS A 270 -10.98 -2.10 -15.76
CA LYS A 270 -11.78 -3.29 -15.42
C LYS A 270 -13.20 -3.29 -16.00
N PHE A 271 -13.82 -2.12 -16.19
CA PHE A 271 -15.16 -2.04 -16.77
C PHE A 271 -15.15 -2.20 -18.29
N LEU A 272 -14.07 -1.78 -18.95
CA LEU A 272 -13.87 -2.07 -20.37
C LEU A 272 -13.70 -3.58 -20.55
N ILE A 273 -12.83 -4.21 -19.76
CA ILE A 273 -12.57 -5.66 -19.82
C ILE A 273 -13.83 -6.47 -19.48
N ASP A 274 -14.59 -6.10 -18.43
CA ASP A 274 -15.87 -6.74 -18.10
C ASP A 274 -16.87 -6.70 -19.28
N ARG A 275 -16.85 -5.62 -20.07
CA ARG A 275 -17.80 -5.40 -21.17
C ARG A 275 -17.41 -6.20 -22.41
N VAL A 276 -16.13 -6.18 -22.79
CA VAL A 276 -15.65 -6.79 -24.04
C VAL A 276 -15.21 -8.24 -23.86
N GLY A 277 -14.83 -8.63 -22.65
CA GLY A 277 -14.19 -9.91 -22.37
C GLY A 277 -12.68 -9.85 -22.54
N ILE A 278 -11.95 -10.75 -21.87
CA ILE A 278 -10.47 -10.74 -21.90
C ILE A 278 -9.91 -11.07 -23.28
N ASP A 279 -10.59 -11.92 -24.06
CA ASP A 279 -10.12 -12.32 -25.38
C ASP A 279 -10.23 -11.19 -26.40
N GLU A 280 -11.39 -10.53 -26.46
CA GLU A 280 -11.57 -9.32 -27.27
C GLU A 280 -10.61 -8.20 -26.85
N PHE A 281 -10.42 -8.01 -25.53
CA PHE A 281 -9.46 -7.02 -25.04
C PHE A 281 -8.04 -7.34 -25.49
N ARG A 282 -7.66 -8.63 -25.54
CA ARG A 282 -6.37 -9.07 -26.10
C ARG A 282 -6.26 -8.70 -27.58
N GLU A 283 -7.30 -8.93 -28.38
CA GLU A 283 -7.31 -8.53 -29.79
C GLU A 283 -7.14 -7.01 -29.98
N MET A 284 -7.80 -6.19 -29.14
CA MET A 284 -7.60 -4.74 -29.14
C MET A 284 -6.14 -4.34 -28.85
N VAL A 285 -5.47 -5.04 -27.94
CA VAL A 285 -4.05 -4.83 -27.63
C VAL A 285 -3.16 -5.24 -28.80
N GLU A 286 -3.41 -6.39 -29.41
CA GLU A 286 -2.68 -6.85 -30.60
C GLU A 286 -2.86 -5.89 -31.80
N ASP A 287 -4.05 -5.33 -31.98
CA ASP A 287 -4.30 -4.32 -33.02
C ASP A 287 -3.59 -2.99 -32.74
N GLU A 288 -3.53 -2.57 -31.48
CA GLU A 288 -2.76 -1.40 -31.07
C GLU A 288 -1.25 -1.59 -31.33
N LEU A 289 -0.74 -2.81 -31.13
CA LEU A 289 0.66 -3.19 -31.40
C LEU A 289 1.03 -3.25 -32.90
N LYS A 290 0.06 -3.24 -33.81
CA LYS A 290 0.31 -3.15 -35.27
C LYS A 290 0.57 -1.72 -35.73
N LYS A 291 0.35 -0.71 -34.88
CA LYS A 291 0.49 0.70 -35.24
C LYS A 291 1.97 1.13 -35.26
N PRO A 292 2.33 2.20 -35.99
CA PRO A 292 3.73 2.60 -36.19
C PRO A 292 4.53 2.89 -34.92
N TRP A 293 3.87 3.23 -33.80
CA TRP A 293 4.56 3.52 -32.54
C TRP A 293 5.20 2.26 -31.91
N ALA A 294 4.75 1.06 -32.29
CA ALA A 294 5.15 -0.21 -31.68
C ALA A 294 6.34 -0.93 -32.38
N ASP A 295 6.84 -0.39 -33.50
CA ASP A 295 7.93 -0.94 -34.34
C ASP A 295 9.29 -0.25 -34.00
N LYS A 296 10.48 -0.85 -33.89
CA LYS A 296 10.94 -2.26 -33.72
C LYS A 296 12.23 -2.41 -32.88
N ASN A 297 12.80 -1.34 -32.34
CA ASN A 297 14.00 -1.37 -31.49
C ASN A 297 13.69 -0.73 -30.13
N PHE A 298 12.61 -1.17 -29.50
CA PHE A 298 12.36 -0.78 -28.12
C PHE A 298 13.33 -1.54 -27.21
N ASP A 299 14.37 -0.85 -26.76
CA ASP A 299 15.32 -1.38 -25.79
C ASP A 299 14.92 -0.92 -24.38
N PRO A 300 14.48 -1.83 -23.47
CA PRO A 300 14.17 -1.46 -22.09
C PRO A 300 15.42 -1.18 -21.25
N THR A 301 16.62 -1.55 -21.71
CA THR A 301 17.88 -1.49 -20.96
C THR A 301 18.17 -0.12 -20.34
N PRO A 302 18.00 1.02 -21.05
CA PRO A 302 18.26 2.34 -20.49
C PRO A 302 17.37 2.70 -19.30
N PHE A 303 16.22 2.03 -19.15
CA PHE A 303 15.29 2.27 -18.05
C PHE A 303 15.56 1.34 -16.86
N LEU A 304 16.25 0.21 -17.04
CA LEU A 304 16.46 -0.78 -16.00
C LEU A 304 17.08 -0.14 -14.73
N TYR A 305 16.50 -0.51 -13.59
CA TYR A 305 17.01 -0.13 -12.29
C TYR A 305 17.86 -1.26 -11.71
N VAL A 306 19.08 -1.38 -12.20
CA VAL A 306 19.98 -2.45 -11.79
C VAL A 306 20.73 -2.02 -10.53
N GLN A 307 20.62 -2.85 -9.49
CA GLN A 307 21.47 -2.79 -8.30
C GLN A 307 22.19 -4.14 -8.15
N ASN A 308 23.37 -4.14 -7.53
CA ASN A 308 24.07 -5.38 -7.18
C ASN A 308 24.19 -5.52 -5.66
N GLU A 309 23.06 -5.76 -5.01
CA GLU A 309 23.01 -5.87 -3.55
C GLU A 309 23.76 -7.09 -3.01
N GLU A 310 23.84 -8.16 -3.81
CA GLU A 310 24.58 -9.36 -3.42
C GLU A 310 26.08 -9.08 -3.37
N GLU A 311 26.64 -8.38 -4.36
CA GLU A 311 28.03 -7.91 -4.33
C GLU A 311 28.26 -6.94 -3.14
N GLU A 312 27.36 -5.99 -2.93
CA GLU A 312 27.43 -5.05 -1.80
C GLU A 312 27.42 -5.77 -0.43
N ALA A 313 26.56 -6.78 -0.27
CA ALA A 313 26.51 -7.60 0.94
C ALA A 313 27.79 -8.43 1.15
N LEU A 314 28.34 -9.00 0.08
CA LEU A 314 29.58 -9.77 0.12
C LEU A 314 30.79 -8.88 0.47
N GLU A 315 30.86 -7.67 -0.06
CA GLU A 315 31.91 -6.69 0.27
C GLU A 315 31.84 -6.24 1.73
N ARG A 316 30.62 -6.03 2.24
CA ARG A 316 30.40 -5.64 3.64
C ARG A 316 30.72 -6.77 4.61
N GLY A 317 30.43 -8.01 4.23
CA GLY A 317 30.54 -9.19 5.07
C GLY A 317 29.50 -9.25 6.20
N PRO A 318 29.31 -10.42 6.83
CA PRO A 318 28.40 -10.55 7.96
C PRO A 318 28.93 -9.74 9.16
N SER A 319 28.06 -8.96 9.77
CA SER A 319 28.35 -8.28 11.02
C SER A 319 28.53 -9.29 12.16
N ASN A 320 29.68 -9.23 12.85
CA ASN A 320 29.94 -10.00 14.07
C ASN A 320 29.20 -9.37 15.27
N PRO A 321 28.21 -10.05 15.87
CA PRO A 321 27.47 -9.49 17.00
C PRO A 321 28.33 -9.48 18.27
N SER A 322 28.15 -8.45 19.10
CA SER A 322 28.80 -8.34 20.42
C SER A 322 27.88 -8.71 21.58
N THR A 323 26.62 -9.10 21.30
CA THR A 323 25.60 -9.34 22.35
C THR A 323 24.77 -10.58 22.07
N HIS A 324 24.44 -11.32 23.13
CA HIS A 324 23.64 -12.55 23.08
C HIS A 324 22.38 -12.44 23.98
N PRO A 325 21.28 -13.15 23.65
CA PRO A 325 20.07 -13.15 24.47
C PRO A 325 20.35 -13.71 25.87
N ASN A 326 19.84 -13.07 26.92
CA ASN A 326 20.00 -13.59 28.28
C ASN A 326 18.71 -13.48 29.12
N LYS A 327 18.19 -12.26 29.34
CA LYS A 327 17.03 -12.02 30.24
C LYS A 327 15.68 -11.88 29.52
N ASP A 328 15.71 -11.63 28.23
CA ASP A 328 14.61 -11.25 27.34
C ASP A 328 14.40 -12.26 26.21
N ARG A 329 14.89 -13.50 26.44
CA ARG A 329 14.91 -14.55 25.43
C ARG A 329 13.51 -14.87 24.89
N ALA A 330 12.48 -14.94 25.73
CA ALA A 330 11.13 -15.29 25.27
C ALA A 330 10.56 -14.26 24.27
N ASP A 331 10.69 -12.96 24.57
CA ASP A 331 10.23 -11.88 23.69
C ASP A 331 11.02 -11.86 22.38
N PHE A 332 12.34 -12.06 22.44
CA PHE A 332 13.18 -12.15 21.25
C PHE A 332 12.82 -13.36 20.38
N GLU A 333 12.60 -14.53 20.96
CA GLU A 333 12.25 -15.75 20.21
C GLU A 333 10.88 -15.59 19.55
N LEU A 334 9.89 -15.01 20.25
CA LEU A 334 8.59 -14.67 19.65
C LEU A 334 8.73 -13.68 18.49
N TRP A 335 9.51 -12.61 18.68
CA TRP A 335 9.80 -11.65 17.61
C TRP A 335 10.51 -12.34 16.44
N ARG A 336 11.53 -13.15 16.70
CA ARG A 336 12.26 -13.87 15.65
C ARG A 336 11.32 -14.77 14.85
N ASP A 337 10.49 -15.55 15.52
CA ASP A 337 9.61 -16.53 14.89
C ASP A 337 8.48 -15.87 14.08
N THR A 338 8.13 -14.61 14.37
CA THR A 338 7.03 -13.91 13.72
C THR A 338 7.48 -12.83 12.72
N ASN A 339 8.67 -12.28 12.89
CA ASN A 339 9.16 -11.15 12.09
C ASN A 339 10.35 -11.51 11.19
N VAL A 340 11.03 -12.64 11.42
CA VAL A 340 12.22 -13.03 10.65
C VAL A 340 11.88 -14.18 9.74
N MET A 341 12.31 -14.10 8.49
CA MET A 341 12.17 -15.18 7.52
C MET A 341 13.48 -15.40 6.76
N PRO A 342 13.79 -16.63 6.36
CA PRO A 342 14.98 -16.91 5.57
C PRO A 342 14.91 -16.21 4.22
N GLN A 343 16.06 -15.77 3.72
CA GLN A 343 16.23 -15.38 2.32
C GLN A 343 17.01 -16.45 1.55
N ARG A 344 17.14 -16.28 0.24
CA ARG A 344 17.84 -17.22 -0.66
C ARG A 344 19.32 -17.39 -0.32
N GLN A 345 19.98 -16.32 0.12
CA GLN A 345 21.41 -16.32 0.43
C GLN A 345 21.67 -16.79 1.86
N ASP A 346 22.57 -17.77 2.01
CA ASP A 346 22.94 -18.36 3.29
C ASP A 346 23.53 -17.32 4.26
N GLY A 347 23.22 -17.48 5.55
CA GLY A 347 23.70 -16.59 6.62
C GLY A 347 22.94 -15.26 6.74
N TYR A 348 22.00 -14.98 5.85
CA TYR A 348 21.17 -13.79 5.87
C TYR A 348 19.68 -14.12 6.05
N SER A 349 18.90 -13.13 6.49
CA SER A 349 17.45 -13.18 6.63
C SER A 349 16.80 -11.87 6.19
N VAL A 350 15.51 -11.96 5.85
CA VAL A 350 14.62 -10.81 5.80
C VAL A 350 14.00 -10.58 7.18
N VAL A 351 13.94 -9.33 7.61
CA VAL A 351 13.25 -8.92 8.83
C VAL A 351 12.11 -7.97 8.49
N LEU A 352 10.90 -8.35 8.88
CA LEU A 352 9.69 -7.54 8.75
C LEU A 352 9.45 -6.73 10.03
N ILE A 353 9.40 -5.42 9.92
CA ILE A 353 9.13 -4.50 11.01
C ILE A 353 7.64 -4.18 11.01
N LYS A 354 6.95 -4.57 12.10
CA LYS A 354 5.56 -4.18 12.33
C LYS A 354 5.49 -2.68 12.60
N VAL A 355 4.73 -1.96 11.79
CA VAL A 355 4.46 -0.53 11.94
C VAL A 355 2.96 -0.36 12.22
N PRO A 356 2.56 -0.19 13.48
CA PRO A 356 1.15 -0.08 13.85
C PRO A 356 0.42 0.99 13.02
N GLN A 357 -0.61 0.56 12.29
CA GLN A 357 -1.41 1.39 11.38
C GLN A 357 -0.61 2.10 10.26
N GLY A 358 0.63 1.70 10.03
CA GLY A 358 1.52 2.31 9.05
C GLY A 358 2.08 3.68 9.44
N ASP A 359 1.96 4.12 10.69
CA ASP A 359 2.46 5.45 11.09
C ASP A 359 3.88 5.38 11.66
N ILE A 360 4.80 6.18 11.09
CA ILE A 360 6.19 6.34 11.54
C ILE A 360 6.37 7.78 12.01
N SER A 361 6.80 7.97 13.26
CA SER A 361 7.02 9.29 13.84
C SER A 361 8.31 9.96 13.34
N GLU A 362 8.37 11.28 13.49
CA GLU A 362 9.55 12.08 13.12
C GLU A 362 10.87 11.64 13.78
N ASP A 363 10.79 11.03 14.96
CA ASP A 363 11.96 10.55 15.72
C ASP A 363 12.30 9.09 15.38
N GLN A 364 11.32 8.32 14.91
CA GLN A 364 11.56 6.97 14.40
C GLN A 364 12.28 6.96 13.05
N PHE A 365 12.02 7.94 12.18
CA PHE A 365 12.66 8.02 10.86
C PHE A 365 14.21 8.01 10.91
N PRO A 366 14.89 8.89 11.68
CA PRO A 366 16.35 8.85 11.77
C PRO A 366 16.89 7.57 12.43
N LEU A 367 16.13 6.94 13.33
CA LEU A 367 16.54 5.68 13.95
C LEU A 367 16.43 4.54 12.93
N LEU A 368 15.35 4.48 12.16
CA LEU A 368 15.17 3.52 11.08
C LEU A 368 16.25 3.70 9.98
N ALA A 369 16.65 4.93 9.68
CA ALA A 369 17.77 5.22 8.77
C ALA A 369 19.07 4.57 9.25
N LYS A 370 19.44 4.78 10.53
CA LYS A 370 20.63 4.16 11.15
C LYS A 370 20.55 2.64 11.17
N ILE A 371 19.37 2.10 11.45
CA ILE A 371 19.12 0.65 11.44
C ILE A 371 19.32 0.09 10.02
N ALA A 372 18.78 0.75 9.00
CA ALA A 372 18.96 0.37 7.61
C ALA A 372 20.44 0.41 7.21
N ASP A 373 21.16 1.50 7.54
CA ASP A 373 22.60 1.62 7.32
C ASP A 373 23.39 0.51 7.97
N ARG A 374 23.00 0.10 9.19
CA ARG A 374 23.73 -0.87 9.99
C ARG A 374 23.45 -2.31 9.61
N TYR A 375 22.21 -2.64 9.24
CA TYR A 375 21.78 -4.04 9.11
C TYR A 375 21.22 -4.42 7.74
N SER A 376 20.95 -3.45 6.84
CA SER A 376 20.20 -3.70 5.61
C SER A 376 20.72 -2.90 4.40
N LEU A 377 22.04 -2.78 4.28
CA LEU A 377 22.70 -2.10 3.15
C LEU A 377 22.18 -0.66 2.91
N GLY A 378 21.80 0.05 3.98
CA GLY A 378 21.28 1.41 3.86
C GLY A 378 19.88 1.51 3.22
N LYS A 379 19.13 0.40 3.10
CA LYS A 379 17.84 0.39 2.40
C LYS A 379 16.74 -0.26 3.22
N VAL A 380 15.50 0.14 2.96
CA VAL A 380 14.30 -0.54 3.45
C VAL A 380 13.27 -0.68 2.32
N ARG A 381 12.34 -1.63 2.46
CA ARG A 381 11.20 -1.81 1.55
C ARG A 381 9.88 -1.62 2.31
N LEU A 382 8.99 -0.78 1.82
CA LEU A 382 7.61 -0.70 2.33
C LEU A 382 6.78 -1.89 1.83
N THR A 383 5.78 -2.31 2.60
CA THR A 383 4.88 -3.43 2.23
C THR A 383 3.44 -2.96 2.00
N GLN A 384 2.63 -3.80 1.35
CA GLN A 384 1.20 -3.52 1.12
C GLN A 384 0.33 -3.64 2.38
N GLN A 385 0.88 -4.23 3.44
CA GLN A 385 0.31 -4.35 4.77
C GLN A 385 0.64 -3.13 5.65
N GLN A 386 1.30 -2.11 5.07
CA GLN A 386 1.72 -0.87 5.73
C GLN A 386 2.92 -1.04 6.68
N ASN A 387 3.72 -2.08 6.47
CA ASN A 387 4.92 -2.39 7.25
C ASN A 387 6.21 -2.04 6.49
N VAL A 388 7.35 -2.34 7.11
CA VAL A 388 8.69 -2.17 6.54
C VAL A 388 9.40 -3.53 6.51
N ALA A 389 10.24 -3.78 5.51
CA ALA A 389 11.10 -4.95 5.38
C ALA A 389 12.57 -4.52 5.26
N LEU A 390 13.43 -5.23 5.99
CA LEU A 390 14.88 -5.18 5.90
C LEU A 390 15.35 -6.46 5.20
N ARG A 391 16.19 -6.34 4.18
CA ARG A 391 16.84 -7.47 3.48
C ARG A 391 18.32 -7.52 3.84
N TRP A 392 18.98 -8.64 3.59
CA TRP A 392 20.42 -8.79 3.83
C TRP A 392 20.82 -8.60 5.30
N VAL A 393 19.92 -8.95 6.24
CA VAL A 393 20.23 -8.91 7.67
C VAL A 393 21.00 -10.16 8.04
N SER A 394 22.23 -10.03 8.54
CA SER A 394 23.00 -11.17 9.05
C SER A 394 22.23 -11.90 10.16
N ASN A 395 22.14 -13.23 10.08
CA ASN A 395 21.47 -14.07 11.08
C ASN A 395 22.06 -13.88 12.48
N GLU A 396 23.36 -13.60 12.56
CA GLU A 396 24.06 -13.38 13.82
C GLU A 396 23.69 -12.03 14.46
N ALA A 397 23.29 -11.04 13.66
CA ALA A 397 22.95 -9.70 14.13
C ALA A 397 21.49 -9.55 14.59
N LEU A 398 20.64 -10.57 14.43
CA LEU A 398 19.20 -10.48 14.69
C LEU A 398 18.86 -9.98 16.10
N TYR A 399 19.59 -10.44 17.12
CA TYR A 399 19.35 -10.01 18.50
C TYR A 399 19.73 -8.54 18.72
N GLU A 400 20.81 -8.08 18.09
CA GLU A 400 21.21 -6.68 18.20
C GLU A 400 20.26 -5.75 17.44
N LEU A 401 19.89 -6.14 16.22
CA LEU A 401 18.85 -5.46 15.44
C LEU A 401 17.54 -5.34 16.22
N TRP A 402 17.09 -6.42 16.85
CA TRP A 402 15.87 -6.39 17.64
C TRP A 402 15.92 -5.37 18.79
N LYS A 403 17.06 -5.25 19.49
CA LYS A 403 17.24 -4.23 20.53
C LYS A 403 17.21 -2.81 19.96
N ASP A 404 17.89 -2.57 18.84
CA ASP A 404 17.89 -1.26 18.19
C ASP A 404 16.47 -0.89 17.71
N LEU A 405 15.71 -1.87 17.21
CA LEU A 405 14.29 -1.70 16.88
C LEU A 405 13.44 -1.43 18.12
N LYS A 406 13.69 -2.09 19.26
CA LYS A 406 12.98 -1.84 20.53
C LYS A 406 13.24 -0.42 21.02
N GLU A 407 14.47 0.08 20.94
CA GLU A 407 14.83 1.46 21.28
C GLU A 407 14.09 2.46 20.37
N ALA A 408 13.93 2.13 19.08
CA ALA A 408 13.13 2.89 18.13
C ALA A 408 11.60 2.71 18.29
N SER A 409 11.12 1.94 19.26
CA SER A 409 9.69 1.58 19.40
C SER A 409 9.11 0.93 18.14
N LEU A 410 9.94 0.15 17.42
CA LEU A 410 9.62 -0.61 16.21
C LEU A 410 9.92 -2.12 16.37
N GLY A 411 10.31 -2.57 17.57
CA GLY A 411 10.66 -3.97 17.88
C GLY A 411 9.47 -4.86 18.26
N GLY A 412 8.25 -4.51 17.84
CA GLY A 412 7.04 -5.30 18.11
C GLY A 412 7.00 -6.61 17.30
N SER A 413 6.54 -7.69 17.94
CA SER A 413 6.36 -9.01 17.31
C SER A 413 5.03 -9.10 16.55
N GLU A 414 4.78 -10.26 15.93
CA GLU A 414 3.50 -10.63 15.33
C GLU A 414 3.10 -9.75 14.13
N VAL A 415 4.07 -9.41 13.29
CA VAL A 415 3.82 -8.77 11.97
C VAL A 415 3.02 -9.71 11.06
N ASN A 416 2.13 -9.16 10.24
CA ASN A 416 1.20 -9.88 9.38
C ASN A 416 0.28 -10.89 10.11
N THR A 417 0.04 -10.74 11.41
CA THR A 417 -0.93 -11.55 12.16
C THR A 417 -2.26 -10.80 12.35
N ILE A 418 -3.21 -11.40 13.07
CA ILE A 418 -4.49 -10.76 13.42
C ILE A 418 -4.34 -9.45 14.19
N THR A 419 -3.22 -9.28 14.91
CA THR A 419 -2.91 -8.06 15.66
C THR A 419 -2.25 -6.99 14.78
N ASP A 420 -1.92 -7.29 13.53
CA ASP A 420 -1.33 -6.36 12.57
C ASP A 420 -2.38 -5.83 11.59
N VAL A 421 -3.11 -4.84 12.07
CA VAL A 421 -4.34 -4.37 11.46
C VAL A 421 -4.08 -3.31 10.39
N THR A 422 -4.49 -3.57 9.14
CA THR A 422 -4.37 -2.61 8.03
C THR A 422 -5.59 -1.67 7.98
N SER A 423 -5.37 -0.37 7.85
CA SER A 423 -6.45 0.60 7.74
C SER A 423 -6.13 1.77 6.81
N CYS A 424 -7.15 2.32 6.18
CA CYS A 424 -7.01 3.59 5.47
C CYS A 424 -7.23 4.79 6.42
N PRO A 425 -6.91 6.02 6.02
CA PRO A 425 -7.13 7.20 6.87
C PRO A 425 -8.59 7.50 7.26
N GLY A 426 -9.60 7.04 6.49
CA GLY A 426 -11.02 7.30 6.85
C GLY A 426 -11.35 8.78 7.09
N THR A 427 -12.28 9.08 7.99
CA THR A 427 -12.68 10.46 8.35
C THR A 427 -11.61 11.23 9.10
N ASP A 428 -10.49 10.59 9.50
CA ASP A 428 -9.38 11.29 10.15
C ASP A 428 -8.80 12.34 9.20
N SER A 429 -8.77 12.07 7.89
CA SER A 429 -8.27 13.05 6.91
C SER A 429 -8.89 12.99 5.50
N CYS A 430 -9.60 11.93 5.13
CA CYS A 430 -10.12 11.73 3.77
C CYS A 430 -11.49 12.39 3.54
N LYS A 431 -11.63 13.18 2.46
CA LYS A 431 -12.92 13.76 2.02
C LYS A 431 -14.01 12.71 1.78
N LEU A 432 -13.63 11.51 1.34
CA LEU A 432 -14.56 10.42 1.01
C LEU A 432 -14.89 9.51 2.20
N GLY A 433 -14.20 9.68 3.34
CA GLY A 433 -14.43 8.87 4.53
C GLY A 433 -15.84 9.06 5.08
N ILE A 434 -16.49 7.95 5.42
CA ILE A 434 -17.78 7.90 6.11
C ILE A 434 -17.56 7.69 7.61
N THR A 435 -16.56 6.90 7.98
CA THR A 435 -16.16 6.63 9.38
C THR A 435 -14.65 6.71 9.59
N SER A 436 -14.19 6.81 10.84
CA SER A 436 -12.77 6.81 11.22
C SER A 436 -12.28 5.36 11.25
N SER A 437 -11.57 4.98 10.18
CA SER A 437 -10.99 3.64 10.09
C SER A 437 -9.67 3.50 10.85
N MET A 438 -8.90 4.58 11.04
CA MET A 438 -7.73 4.53 11.91
C MET A 438 -8.17 4.39 13.37
N GLY A 439 -9.19 5.14 13.79
CA GLY A 439 -9.74 5.03 15.14
C GLY A 439 -10.34 3.64 15.40
N LEU A 440 -11.03 3.05 14.42
CA LEU A 440 -11.47 1.66 14.53
C LEU A 440 -10.29 0.68 14.61
N GLY A 441 -9.27 0.84 13.76
CA GLY A 441 -8.11 -0.05 13.77
C GLY A 441 -7.39 -0.08 15.11
N LYS A 442 -7.25 1.09 15.75
CA LYS A 442 -6.71 1.18 17.11
C LYS A 442 -7.57 0.42 18.13
N ALA A 443 -8.88 0.66 18.12
CA ALA A 443 -9.81 -0.01 19.03
C ALA A 443 -9.86 -1.54 18.83
N ILE A 444 -9.66 -2.02 17.61
CA ILE A 444 -9.55 -3.46 17.32
C ILE A 444 -8.26 -4.02 17.93
N MET A 445 -7.11 -3.36 17.73
CA MET A 445 -5.85 -3.81 18.31
C MET A 445 -5.91 -3.86 19.84
N GLU A 446 -6.48 -2.83 20.49
CA GLU A 446 -6.70 -2.82 21.95
C GLU A 446 -7.64 -3.96 22.39
N GLY A 447 -8.75 -4.18 21.66
CA GLY A 447 -9.70 -5.25 21.99
C GLY A 447 -9.15 -6.66 21.78
N LEU A 448 -8.15 -6.84 20.91
CA LEU A 448 -7.48 -8.13 20.69
C LEU A 448 -6.54 -8.49 21.85
N GLU A 449 -6.03 -7.53 22.62
CA GLU A 449 -5.22 -7.79 23.82
C GLU A 449 -6.01 -8.53 24.92
N GLU A 450 -7.34 -8.44 24.90
CA GLU A 450 -8.24 -9.12 25.84
C GLU A 450 -8.66 -10.54 25.37
N ILE A 451 -8.18 -11.00 24.21
CA ILE A 451 -8.55 -12.28 23.61
C ILE A 451 -7.36 -13.25 23.68
N ASP A 452 -7.63 -14.51 24.01
CA ASP A 452 -6.62 -15.56 23.88
C ASP A 452 -6.35 -15.87 22.40
N LEU A 453 -5.23 -15.35 21.90
CA LEU A 453 -4.77 -15.56 20.54
C LEU A 453 -3.76 -16.70 20.44
N SER A 454 -3.64 -17.61 21.42
CA SER A 454 -2.69 -18.72 21.37
C SER A 454 -2.92 -19.70 20.21
N ASP A 455 -4.14 -19.73 19.67
CA ASP A 455 -4.55 -20.55 18.53
C ASP A 455 -3.83 -20.14 17.22
N PRO A 456 -3.02 -21.03 16.61
CA PRO A 456 -2.27 -20.72 15.40
C PRO A 456 -3.13 -20.32 14.21
N LEU A 457 -4.34 -20.87 14.07
CA LEU A 457 -5.24 -20.54 12.95
C LEU A 457 -5.84 -19.13 13.13
N VAL A 458 -6.11 -18.74 14.38
CA VAL A 458 -6.58 -17.38 14.70
C VAL A 458 -5.46 -16.36 14.49
N LYS A 459 -4.22 -16.67 14.89
CA LYS A 459 -3.07 -15.77 14.68
C LYS A 459 -2.86 -15.41 13.21
N ARG A 460 -3.08 -16.34 12.29
CA ARG A 460 -2.90 -16.16 10.85
C ARG A 460 -3.98 -15.31 10.17
N LEU A 461 -5.06 -14.96 10.87
CA LEU A 461 -6.12 -14.16 10.27
C LEU A 461 -5.65 -12.73 10.03
N HIS A 462 -6.13 -12.11 8.96
CA HIS A 462 -5.91 -10.69 8.70
C HIS A 462 -7.20 -9.91 8.88
N ILE A 463 -7.07 -8.75 9.54
CA ILE A 463 -8.15 -7.77 9.68
C ILE A 463 -7.79 -6.52 8.90
N LYS A 464 -8.68 -6.11 7.98
CA LYS A 464 -8.48 -4.87 7.21
C LYS A 464 -9.73 -4.02 7.16
N MET A 465 -9.57 -2.69 7.24
CA MET A 465 -10.71 -1.76 7.22
C MET A 465 -10.53 -0.56 6.32
N SER A 466 -11.65 0.01 5.89
CA SER A 466 -11.70 1.26 5.16
C SER A 466 -12.82 2.16 5.66
N GLY A 467 -12.59 3.46 5.78
CA GLY A 467 -13.65 4.40 6.18
C GLY A 467 -14.77 4.56 5.15
N CYS A 468 -14.68 3.96 3.95
CA CYS A 468 -15.73 3.95 2.94
C CYS A 468 -15.59 2.75 1.98
N PRO A 469 -16.59 2.49 1.11
CA PRO A 469 -16.58 1.39 0.14
C PRO A 469 -15.47 1.43 -0.94
N ASN A 470 -14.60 2.44 -0.98
CA ASN A 470 -13.52 2.51 -1.98
C ASN A 470 -12.38 1.50 -1.74
N SER A 471 -12.35 0.85 -0.56
CA SER A 471 -11.42 -0.23 -0.24
C SER A 471 -9.93 0.18 -0.32
N CYS A 472 -9.59 1.38 0.13
CA CYS A 472 -8.19 1.83 0.20
C CYS A 472 -7.36 1.01 1.20
N GLY A 473 -7.98 0.51 2.26
CA GLY A 473 -7.37 -0.45 3.20
C GLY A 473 -7.55 -1.90 2.78
N GLN A 474 -8.06 -2.18 1.56
CA GLN A 474 -8.19 -3.53 0.99
C GLN A 474 -9.09 -4.50 1.80
N HIS A 475 -10.18 -4.00 2.41
CA HIS A 475 -11.07 -4.82 3.26
C HIS A 475 -11.68 -6.05 2.57
N HIS A 476 -11.78 -6.06 1.23
CA HIS A 476 -12.31 -7.23 0.52
C HIS A 476 -11.40 -8.45 0.56
N LEU A 477 -10.10 -8.27 0.83
CA LEU A 477 -9.11 -9.35 0.79
C LEU A 477 -8.78 -9.92 2.17
N ALA A 478 -9.31 -9.31 3.23
CA ALA A 478 -9.06 -9.77 4.59
C ALA A 478 -9.92 -10.99 4.92
N ASN A 479 -9.44 -11.85 5.83
CA ASN A 479 -10.29 -12.89 6.42
C ASN A 479 -11.49 -12.22 7.10
N ILE A 480 -11.27 -11.09 7.79
CA ILE A 480 -12.31 -10.25 8.38
C ILE A 480 -12.10 -8.80 7.92
N GLY A 481 -12.99 -8.32 7.05
CA GLY A 481 -12.93 -6.99 6.46
C GLY A 481 -14.02 -6.06 6.95
N PHE A 482 -13.75 -4.75 7.02
CA PHE A 482 -14.79 -3.75 7.32
C PHE A 482 -14.77 -2.55 6.38
N HIS A 483 -15.93 -2.03 6.02
CA HIS A 483 -16.02 -0.69 5.43
C HIS A 483 -17.04 0.22 6.10
N GLY A 484 -16.71 1.51 6.15
CA GLY A 484 -17.54 2.55 6.76
C GLY A 484 -18.89 2.70 6.07
N ALA A 485 -19.91 2.90 6.90
CA ALA A 485 -21.31 3.09 6.57
C ALA A 485 -21.98 3.96 7.64
N SER A 486 -23.29 4.15 7.52
CA SER A 486 -24.10 4.81 8.54
C SER A 486 -25.40 4.07 8.81
N LEU A 487 -25.89 4.23 10.03
CA LEU A 487 -27.16 3.74 10.55
C LEU A 487 -28.04 4.93 10.97
N LYS A 488 -29.37 4.71 10.97
CA LYS A 488 -30.31 5.58 11.68
C LYS A 488 -30.43 5.08 13.11
N GLY A 489 -30.17 5.96 14.08
CA GLY A 489 -30.40 5.74 15.50
C GLY A 489 -31.66 6.47 15.99
N ASP A 490 -31.71 6.69 17.30
CA ASP A 490 -32.86 7.29 17.99
C ASP A 490 -33.20 8.69 17.46
N LYS A 491 -34.50 8.98 17.34
CA LYS A 491 -35.07 10.26 16.87
C LYS A 491 -34.47 10.76 15.55
N GLY A 492 -34.03 9.85 14.67
CA GLY A 492 -33.47 10.19 13.37
C GLY A 492 -32.00 10.65 13.40
N ASN A 493 -31.33 10.58 14.55
CA ASN A 493 -29.89 10.81 14.63
C ASN A 493 -29.13 9.76 13.82
N GLN A 494 -27.94 10.12 13.35
CA GLN A 494 -27.10 9.22 12.57
C GLN A 494 -26.06 8.57 13.48
N VAL A 495 -25.76 7.30 13.20
CA VAL A 495 -24.77 6.51 13.94
C VAL A 495 -23.69 6.04 12.96
N PRO A 496 -22.40 6.20 13.28
CA PRO A 496 -21.31 5.67 12.46
C PRO A 496 -21.38 4.14 12.54
N ALA A 497 -21.26 3.49 11.40
CA ALA A 497 -21.43 2.04 11.32
C ALA A 497 -20.42 1.42 10.36
N TYR A 498 -20.29 0.11 10.42
CA TYR A 498 -19.50 -0.68 9.49
C TYR A 498 -20.32 -1.82 8.93
N GLU A 499 -20.00 -2.19 7.70
CA GLU A 499 -20.39 -3.46 7.09
C GLU A 499 -19.18 -4.39 7.07
N MET A 500 -19.44 -5.67 7.26
CA MET A 500 -18.40 -6.70 7.38
C MET A 500 -18.25 -7.47 6.07
N PHE A 501 -17.05 -8.01 5.86
CA PHE A 501 -16.71 -8.99 4.84
C PHE A 501 -16.00 -10.15 5.52
N VAL A 502 -16.26 -11.38 5.08
CA VAL A 502 -15.63 -12.59 5.63
C VAL A 502 -15.12 -13.50 4.51
N GLY A 503 -14.02 -14.20 4.76
CA GLY A 503 -13.48 -15.18 3.81
C GLY A 503 -12.77 -14.56 2.61
N GLY A 504 -12.28 -13.33 2.72
CA GLY A 504 -11.30 -12.80 1.76
C GLY A 504 -9.93 -13.43 1.98
N SER A 505 -9.11 -13.45 0.94
CA SER A 505 -7.70 -13.84 1.04
C SER A 505 -6.86 -13.05 0.05
N TYR A 506 -5.56 -13.03 0.31
CA TYR A 506 -4.52 -12.63 -0.62
C TYR A 506 -3.28 -13.47 -0.34
N GLN A 507 -2.43 -13.58 -1.34
CA GLN A 507 -1.11 -14.18 -1.15
C GLN A 507 -0.21 -13.15 -0.49
N ASP A 508 0.51 -13.58 0.53
CA ASP A 508 1.57 -12.80 1.15
C ASP A 508 2.81 -13.67 1.37
N MET A 509 3.82 -13.11 2.04
CA MET A 509 5.09 -13.81 2.28
C MET A 509 4.93 -15.07 3.14
N SER A 510 3.78 -15.26 3.80
CA SER A 510 3.48 -16.35 4.74
C SER A 510 2.34 -17.29 4.30
N SER A 511 1.56 -16.91 3.28
CA SER A 511 0.35 -17.62 2.83
C SER A 511 0.35 -17.89 1.32
N GLN A 512 0.05 -19.13 0.93
CA GLN A 512 -0.01 -19.57 -0.48
C GLN A 512 -1.45 -19.51 -1.06
N THR A 513 -2.33 -18.69 -0.48
CA THR A 513 -3.75 -18.65 -0.88
C THR A 513 -4.02 -17.56 -1.91
N ASP A 514 -4.49 -17.92 -3.10
CA ASP A 514 -4.88 -16.96 -4.15
C ASP A 514 -5.76 -15.81 -3.63
N ALA A 515 -5.66 -14.66 -4.30
CA ALA A 515 -6.47 -13.51 -3.97
C ALA A 515 -7.97 -13.80 -4.21
N ARG A 516 -8.76 -13.63 -3.16
CA ARG A 516 -10.19 -13.88 -3.15
C ARG A 516 -10.94 -12.69 -2.55
N ILE A 517 -12.06 -12.35 -3.17
CA ILE A 517 -12.98 -11.36 -2.64
C ILE A 517 -13.87 -12.02 -1.57
N GLY A 518 -13.83 -11.47 -0.36
CA GLY A 518 -14.66 -11.92 0.76
C GLY A 518 -16.15 -11.71 0.52
N LEU A 519 -16.95 -12.60 1.11
CA LEU A 519 -18.40 -12.54 1.12
C LEU A 519 -18.87 -11.39 2.03
N ARG A 520 -20.01 -10.77 1.72
CA ARG A 520 -20.57 -9.65 2.48
C ARG A 520 -21.83 -10.11 3.22
N PRO A 521 -21.73 -10.48 4.51
CA PRO A 521 -22.89 -10.62 5.38
C PRO A 521 -23.78 -9.37 5.31
N LYS A 522 -25.09 -9.56 5.20
CA LYS A 522 -26.07 -8.48 5.25
C LYS A 522 -26.13 -7.92 6.66
N GLY A 523 -25.89 -6.62 6.76
CA GLY A 523 -26.10 -5.91 8.01
C GLY A 523 -25.14 -4.74 8.15
N LYS A 524 -25.38 -3.95 9.20
CA LYS A 524 -24.52 -2.88 9.63
C LYS A 524 -24.43 -2.94 11.14
N VAL A 525 -23.24 -2.72 11.66
CA VAL A 525 -22.99 -2.67 13.11
C VAL A 525 -22.48 -1.28 13.49
N PRO A 526 -22.94 -0.67 14.60
CA PRO A 526 -22.35 0.57 15.11
C PRO A 526 -20.84 0.47 15.30
N ALA A 527 -20.11 1.53 14.96
CA ALA A 527 -18.65 1.54 14.95
C ALA A 527 -18.02 1.13 16.28
N LYS A 528 -18.63 1.52 17.40
CA LYS A 528 -18.17 1.18 18.76
C LYS A 528 -18.32 -0.30 19.12
N ARG A 529 -19.07 -1.07 18.34
CA ARG A 529 -19.36 -2.50 18.61
C ARG A 529 -18.55 -3.45 17.73
N VAL A 530 -17.79 -2.93 16.78
CA VAL A 530 -16.97 -3.76 15.89
C VAL A 530 -15.94 -4.61 16.66
N PRO A 531 -15.24 -4.13 17.70
CA PRO A 531 -14.35 -5.00 18.50
C PRO A 531 -15.09 -6.20 19.11
N VAL A 532 -16.32 -5.99 19.60
CA VAL A 532 -17.17 -7.06 20.15
C VAL A 532 -17.62 -8.02 19.04
N VAL A 533 -17.90 -7.53 17.83
CA VAL A 533 -18.18 -8.40 16.67
C VAL A 533 -17.00 -9.32 16.39
N ILE A 534 -15.78 -8.80 16.35
CA ILE A 534 -14.57 -9.61 16.10
C ILE A 534 -14.44 -10.69 17.16
N LYS A 535 -14.56 -10.34 18.44
CA LYS A 535 -14.54 -11.33 19.53
C LYS A 535 -15.55 -12.46 19.30
N LYS A 536 -16.81 -12.12 19.03
CA LYS A 536 -17.87 -13.11 18.76
C LYS A 536 -17.61 -13.95 17.51
N VAL A 537 -17.03 -13.37 16.47
CA VAL A 537 -16.65 -14.08 15.24
C VAL A 537 -15.54 -15.10 15.53
N LEU A 538 -14.53 -14.73 16.30
CA LEU A 538 -13.44 -15.63 16.69
C LEU A 538 -13.95 -16.76 17.60
N GLU A 539 -14.75 -16.43 18.62
CA GLU A 539 -15.40 -17.41 19.50
C GLU A 539 -16.26 -18.40 18.70
N TYR A 540 -17.06 -17.90 17.75
CA TYR A 540 -17.89 -18.73 16.89
C TYR A 540 -17.05 -19.64 15.99
N TYR A 541 -16.01 -19.12 15.37
CA TYR A 541 -15.09 -19.90 14.55
C TYR A 541 -14.42 -21.02 15.35
N GLN A 542 -13.84 -20.71 16.51
CA GLN A 542 -13.17 -21.69 17.35
C GLN A 542 -14.12 -22.78 17.87
N ALA A 543 -15.36 -22.41 18.20
CA ALA A 543 -16.35 -23.36 18.73
C ALA A 543 -16.98 -24.25 17.66
N ASN A 544 -17.03 -23.83 16.39
CA ASN A 544 -17.82 -24.51 15.35
C ASN A 544 -16.99 -25.02 14.16
N ARG A 545 -15.68 -24.73 14.11
CA ARG A 545 -14.79 -25.30 13.10
C ARG A 545 -14.58 -26.79 13.33
N VAL A 546 -14.35 -27.54 12.25
CA VAL A 546 -13.95 -28.94 12.34
C VAL A 546 -12.43 -29.05 12.34
N GLU A 547 -11.86 -29.81 13.27
CA GLU A 547 -10.40 -30.09 13.30
C GLU A 547 -9.52 -28.81 13.11
N SER A 548 -8.56 -28.87 12.17
CA SER A 548 -7.65 -27.78 11.78
C SER A 548 -8.21 -26.97 10.59
N GLU A 549 -9.52 -26.82 10.49
CA GLU A 549 -10.17 -26.08 9.40
C GLU A 549 -9.82 -24.58 9.46
N GLU A 550 -9.10 -24.11 8.44
CA GLU A 550 -8.79 -22.69 8.21
C GLU A 550 -10.07 -21.84 8.08
N PHE A 551 -10.02 -20.58 8.53
CA PHE A 551 -11.20 -19.71 8.62
C PHE A 551 -11.95 -19.53 7.30
N ASN A 552 -11.26 -19.48 6.17
CA ASN A 552 -11.93 -19.31 4.87
C ASN A 552 -12.70 -20.57 4.47
N ASN A 553 -12.16 -21.76 4.77
CA ASN A 553 -12.87 -23.04 4.55
C ASN A 553 -14.09 -23.14 5.47
N PHE A 554 -13.94 -22.68 6.72
CA PHE A 554 -15.05 -22.57 7.66
C PHE A 554 -16.17 -21.67 7.10
N VAL A 555 -15.83 -20.48 6.60
CA VAL A 555 -16.79 -19.55 5.98
C VAL A 555 -17.49 -20.20 4.77
N ASP A 556 -16.77 -20.95 3.94
CA ASP A 556 -17.36 -21.67 2.80
C ASP A 556 -18.36 -22.73 3.24
N ARG A 557 -18.08 -23.42 4.35
CA ARG A 557 -18.94 -24.47 4.89
C ARG A 557 -20.20 -23.92 5.57
N VAL A 558 -20.06 -22.88 6.41
CA VAL A 558 -21.16 -22.37 7.24
C VAL A 558 -21.96 -21.25 6.56
N GLY A 559 -21.44 -20.66 5.49
CA GLY A 559 -22.05 -19.53 4.81
C GLY A 559 -22.00 -18.23 5.63
N VAL A 560 -22.74 -17.21 5.18
CA VAL A 560 -22.71 -15.88 5.81
C VAL A 560 -23.69 -15.72 6.98
N GLU A 561 -24.71 -16.58 7.07
CA GLU A 561 -25.83 -16.43 7.99
C GLU A 561 -25.41 -16.29 9.47
N PRO A 562 -24.49 -17.11 10.02
CA PRO A 562 -24.06 -16.96 11.42
C PRO A 562 -23.41 -15.59 11.71
N PHE A 563 -22.68 -15.05 10.73
CA PHE A 563 -22.05 -13.75 10.84
C PHE A 563 -23.09 -12.60 10.78
N GLU A 564 -24.15 -12.76 9.98
CA GLU A 564 -25.29 -11.84 9.94
C GLU A 564 -26.03 -11.80 11.28
N GLU A 565 -26.20 -12.95 11.94
CA GLU A 565 -26.81 -13.05 13.27
C GLU A 565 -25.97 -12.33 14.34
N ILE A 566 -24.65 -12.55 14.35
CA ILE A 566 -23.71 -11.85 15.24
C ILE A 566 -23.84 -10.34 15.05
N MET A 567 -23.80 -9.85 13.80
CA MET A 567 -23.93 -8.42 13.51
C MET A 567 -25.30 -7.86 13.94
N THR A 568 -26.37 -8.61 13.69
CA THR A 568 -27.74 -8.20 14.01
C THR A 568 -27.95 -8.09 15.51
N SER A 569 -27.40 -9.03 16.29
CA SER A 569 -27.46 -9.01 17.77
C SER A 569 -26.83 -7.76 18.38
N LEU A 570 -25.88 -7.13 17.67
CA LEU A 570 -25.14 -5.94 18.10
C LEU A 570 -25.62 -4.67 17.39
N ARG A 571 -26.76 -4.68 16.70
CA ARG A 571 -27.22 -3.55 15.90
C ARG A 571 -27.90 -2.43 16.70
N ASP A 572 -28.61 -2.77 17.77
CA ASP A 572 -29.50 -1.83 18.49
C ASP A 572 -28.72 -0.68 19.15
N THR A 573 -28.86 0.55 18.69
CA THR A 573 -28.06 1.68 19.18
C THR A 573 -28.46 2.20 20.56
N GLY A 574 -29.62 1.77 21.10
CA GLY A 574 -30.22 2.36 22.29
C GLY A 574 -30.68 3.82 22.08
N PRO A 575 -31.40 4.41 23.06
CA PRO A 575 -31.83 5.80 23.01
C PRO A 575 -30.63 6.76 23.09
N LEU A 576 -30.72 7.93 22.45
CA LEU A 576 -29.67 8.95 22.58
C LEU A 576 -29.77 9.61 23.97
N ASN A 577 -28.93 9.14 24.89
CA ASN A 577 -28.81 9.62 26.26
C ASN A 577 -27.34 9.51 26.72
N ARG A 578 -27.06 9.81 27.99
CA ARG A 578 -25.69 9.77 28.53
C ARG A 578 -25.05 8.37 28.46
N ASP A 579 -25.85 7.32 28.59
CA ASP A 579 -25.34 5.94 28.63
C ASP A 579 -24.95 5.41 27.25
N ASN A 580 -25.60 5.90 26.18
CA ASN A 580 -25.36 5.44 24.81
C ASN A 580 -24.67 6.48 23.92
N ILE A 581 -24.31 7.66 24.44
CA ILE A 581 -23.82 8.80 23.65
C ILE A 581 -22.62 8.42 22.76
N ASP A 582 -21.73 7.56 23.26
CA ASP A 582 -20.55 7.10 22.53
C ASP A 582 -20.89 6.33 21.25
N THR A 583 -22.03 5.62 21.23
CA THR A 583 -22.51 4.92 20.04
C THR A 583 -22.86 5.91 18.92
N TYR A 584 -23.19 7.15 19.26
CA TYR A 584 -23.50 8.23 18.33
C TYR A 584 -22.28 9.10 18.00
N MET A 585 -21.08 8.71 18.42
CA MET A 585 -19.83 9.39 18.09
C MET A 585 -18.92 8.45 17.28
N ASP A 586 -18.26 9.00 16.27
CA ASP A 586 -17.25 8.23 15.51
C ASP A 586 -15.97 8.06 16.36
N TRP A 587 -15.11 7.12 15.98
CA TRP A 587 -13.80 7.01 16.62
C TRP A 587 -12.99 8.30 16.42
N ASN A 588 -12.18 8.66 17.42
CA ASN A 588 -11.37 9.90 17.46
C ASN A 588 -12.18 11.21 17.34
N LYS A 589 -13.50 11.19 17.58
CA LYS A 589 -14.37 12.38 17.58
C LYS A 589 -15.11 12.50 18.90
N THR A 590 -15.41 13.73 19.28
CA THR A 590 -16.14 14.09 20.52
C THR A 590 -17.49 14.75 20.25
N VAL A 591 -17.93 14.73 18.99
CA VAL A 591 -19.18 15.35 18.53
C VAL A 591 -20.14 14.29 18.00
N LEU A 592 -21.43 14.57 18.07
CA LEU A 592 -22.46 13.70 17.48
C LEU A 592 -22.19 13.51 15.99
N TYR A 593 -22.25 12.25 15.57
CA TYR A 593 -21.96 11.85 14.22
C TYR A 593 -23.00 12.38 13.24
N LYS A 594 -22.48 12.92 12.14
CA LYS A 594 -23.23 13.25 10.93
C LYS A 594 -22.43 12.75 9.74
N VAL A 595 -23.11 12.12 8.81
CA VAL A 595 -22.51 11.73 7.53
C VAL A 595 -22.20 13.02 6.78
N GLU A 596 -20.91 13.34 6.67
CA GLU A 596 -20.43 14.36 5.74
C GLU A 596 -19.41 13.69 4.83
N ARG A 597 -19.74 13.65 3.54
CA ARG A 597 -18.93 13.05 2.50
C ARG A 597 -18.71 14.09 1.41
N GLY A 598 -17.45 14.47 1.20
CA GLY A 598 -17.05 15.34 0.10
C GLY A 598 -16.93 14.58 -1.22
N GLU A 599 -16.50 15.29 -2.26
CA GLU A 599 -16.17 14.68 -3.55
C GLU A 599 -14.71 14.23 -3.62
N GLY A 600 -14.46 13.18 -4.42
CA GLY A 600 -13.11 12.68 -4.63
C GLY A 600 -12.38 13.55 -5.63
N GLU A 601 -11.24 14.13 -5.29
CA GLU A 601 -10.53 15.05 -6.18
C GLU A 601 -9.94 14.41 -7.44
N CYS A 602 -9.51 13.14 -7.37
CA CYS A 602 -9.09 12.38 -8.55
C CYS A 602 -10.26 12.10 -9.52
N ALA A 603 -11.40 12.75 -9.36
CA ALA A 603 -12.61 12.53 -10.13
C ALA A 603 -12.95 13.73 -11.04
N ILE A 604 -12.01 14.67 -11.17
CA ILE A 604 -11.95 15.70 -12.22
C ILE A 604 -11.30 15.12 -13.47
#